data_AF-A0A6B9G039-F1
#
_entry.id   AF-A0A6B9G039-F1
#
_cell.length_a   1.000
_cell.length_b   1.000
_cell.length_c   1.000
_cell.angle_alpha   90.00
_cell.angle_beta   90.00
_cell.angle_gamma   90.00
#
_symmetry.space_group_name_H-M   'P 1'
#
loop_
_entity.id
_entity.type
_entity.pdbx_description
1 polymer ?
#
loop_
_entity_poly.entity_id
_entity_poly.type
_entity_poly.pdbx_seq_one_letter_code
_entity_poly.pdbx_strand_id
1 'polypeptide(L)' 'MVIKAKNLQDAEELLHSGMSKVELAYDIGSDDFFRLASRWCDRGARISKGHQHFVVSIKSFAIPPND' A
#
# COMPACT_ATOMS: atom_id res chain seq x y z
N MET A 1 -4.96 11.92 -0.53
CA MET A 1 -6.10 11.15 -1.10
C MET A 1 -5.85 9.68 -0.84
N VAL A 2 -6.85 8.90 -0.43
CA VAL A 2 -6.76 7.43 -0.29
C VAL A 2 -7.43 6.84 -1.52
N ILE A 3 -6.72 6.03 -2.30
CA ILE A 3 -7.34 5.30 -3.42
C ILE A 3 -7.78 3.94 -2.93
N LYS A 4 -9.03 3.58 -3.21
CA LYS A 4 -9.58 2.27 -2.84
C LYS A 4 -9.32 1.28 -3.97
N ALA A 5 -8.47 0.30 -3.71
CA ALA A 5 -8.28 -0.86 -4.55
C ALA A 5 -9.41 -1.86 -4.30
N LYS A 6 -9.93 -2.44 -5.37
CA LYS A 6 -11.00 -3.45 -5.32
C LYS A 6 -10.45 -4.88 -5.32
N ASN A 7 -9.16 -5.05 -5.60
CA ASN A 7 -8.47 -6.32 -5.79
C ASN A 7 -6.98 -6.16 -5.45
N LEU A 8 -6.27 -7.28 -5.24
CA LEU A 8 -4.81 -7.28 -5.03
C LEU A 8 -4.06 -6.65 -6.22
N GLN A 9 -4.40 -7.06 -7.44
CA GLN A 9 -3.75 -6.55 -8.64
C GLN A 9 -3.92 -5.03 -8.79
N ASP A 10 -5.14 -4.53 -8.54
CA ASP A 10 -5.46 -3.10 -8.54
C ASP A 10 -4.63 -2.34 -7.47
N ALA A 11 -4.48 -2.94 -6.28
CA ALA A 11 -3.66 -2.36 -5.23
C ALA A 11 -2.17 -2.30 -5.60
N GLU A 12 -1.65 -3.38 -6.21
CA GLU A 12 -0.27 -3.42 -6.67
C GLU A 12 -0.01 -2.39 -7.77
N GLU A 13 -0.90 -2.28 -8.76
CA GLU A 13 -0.81 -1.28 -9.83
C GLU A 13 -0.83 0.14 -9.26
N LEU A 14 -1.72 0.43 -8.30
CA LEU A 14 -1.80 1.73 -7.65
C LEU A 14 -0.52 2.05 -6.87
N LEU A 15 -0.03 1.11 -6.07
CA LEU A 15 1.21 1.28 -5.32
C LEU A 15 2.42 1.43 -6.26
N HIS A 16 2.44 0.68 -7.37
CA HIS A 16 3.47 0.75 -8.40
C HIS A 16 3.42 2.05 -9.20
N SER A 17 2.22 2.60 -9.42
CA SER A 17 1.99 3.89 -10.07
C SER A 17 2.42 5.09 -9.20
N GLY A 18 2.93 4.84 -7.98
CA GLY A 18 3.41 5.88 -7.07
C GLY A 18 2.38 6.36 -6.05
N MET A 19 1.28 5.63 -5.86
CA MET A 19 0.29 5.98 -4.84
C MET A 19 0.87 5.80 -3.44
N SER A 20 1.04 6.91 -2.73
CA SER A 20 1.50 6.89 -1.34
C SER A 20 0.47 6.31 -0.37
N LYS A 21 -0.81 6.18 -0.76
CA LYS A 21 -1.85 5.64 0.13
C LYS A 21 -2.96 4.92 -0.62
N VAL A 22 -3.06 3.61 -0.41
CA VAL A 22 -4.02 2.70 -1.06
C VAL A 22 -4.79 1.93 0.01
N GLU A 23 -6.12 1.98 -0.05
CA GLU A 23 -7.04 1.21 0.79
C GLU A 23 -7.48 -0.05 0.05
N LEU A 24 -7.19 -1.20 0.61
CA LEU A 24 -7.56 -2.53 0.15
C LEU A 24 -9.03 -2.78 0.53
N ALA A 25 -9.96 -2.23 -0.24
CA ALA A 25 -11.40 -2.31 -0.03
C ALA A 25 -11.99 -3.65 -0.49
N TYR A 26 -11.28 -4.75 -0.22
CA TYR A 26 -11.69 -6.11 -0.54
C TYR A 26 -11.28 -7.07 0.58
N ASP A 27 -11.79 -8.30 0.52
CA ASP A 27 -11.44 -9.35 1.46
C ASP A 27 -10.03 -9.86 1.13
N ILE A 28 -9.00 -9.21 1.69
CA ILE A 28 -7.61 -9.66 1.57
C ILE A 28 -7.36 -10.75 2.61
N GLY A 29 -6.94 -11.92 2.15
CA GLY A 29 -6.52 -13.02 3.02
C GLY A 29 -5.28 -12.66 3.83
N SER A 30 -5.08 -13.34 4.97
CA SER A 30 -3.90 -13.09 5.83
C SER A 30 -2.59 -13.35 5.09
N ASP A 31 -2.52 -14.40 4.27
CA ASP A 31 -1.36 -14.74 3.45
C ASP A 31 -1.02 -13.66 2.42
N ASP A 32 -2.03 -13.15 1.69
CA ASP A 32 -1.85 -12.09 0.72
C ASP A 32 -1.47 -10.76 1.38
N PHE A 33 -2.07 -10.45 2.53
CA PHE A 33 -1.69 -9.31 3.34
C PHE A 33 -0.22 -9.41 3.77
N PHE A 34 0.22 -10.56 4.27
CA PHE A 34 1.60 -10.74 4.73
C PHE A 34 2.60 -10.64 3.59
N ARG A 35 2.28 -11.22 2.42
CA ARG A 35 3.09 -11.09 1.20
C ARG A 35 3.20 -9.65 0.75
N LEU A 36 2.08 -8.93 0.71
CA LEU A 36 2.03 -7.51 0.35
C LEU A 36 2.83 -6.68 1.37
N ALA A 37 2.61 -6.90 2.67
CA ALA A 37 3.34 -6.26 3.76
C ALA A 37 4.83 -6.50 3.63
N SER A 38 5.27 -7.74 3.47
CA SER A 38 6.69 -8.09 3.35
C SER A 38 7.32 -7.43 2.12
N ARG A 39 6.61 -7.43 0.98
CA ARG A 39 7.10 -6.86 -0.28
C ARG A 39 7.26 -5.34 -0.22
N TRP A 40 6.32 -4.67 0.45
CA TRP A 40 6.29 -3.21 0.51
C TRP A 40 6.98 -2.64 1.75
N CYS A 41 7.08 -3.39 2.85
CA CYS A 41 7.81 -3.00 4.06
C CYS A 41 9.31 -2.80 3.76
N ASP A 42 9.88 -3.61 2.85
CA ASP A 42 11.25 -3.43 2.36
C ASP A 42 11.44 -2.09 1.63
N ARG A 43 10.39 -1.61 0.93
CA ARG A 43 10.37 -0.29 0.29
C ARG A 43 9.93 0.87 1.19
N GLY A 44 9.80 0.65 2.51
CA GLY A 44 9.37 1.69 3.46
C GLY A 44 7.85 1.96 3.47
N ALA A 45 7.05 1.01 2.98
CA ALA A 45 5.61 1.06 3.14
C ALA A 45 5.16 0.58 4.52
N ARG A 46 4.06 1.15 4.98
CA ARG A 46 3.39 0.78 6.22
C ARG A 46 1.98 0.35 5.90
N ILE A 47 1.63 -0.89 6.27
CA ILE A 47 0.25 -1.35 6.19
C ILE A 47 -0.40 -1.15 7.56
N SER A 48 -1.61 -0.61 7.57
CA SER A 48 -2.39 -0.37 8.79
C SER A 48 -3.82 -0.83 8.56
N LYS A 49 -4.41 -1.51 9.54
CA LYS A 49 -5.83 -1.89 9.48
C LYS A 49 -6.67 -0.63 9.70
N GLY A 50 -7.49 -0.25 8.72
CA GLY A 50 -8.50 0.80 8.86
C GLY A 50 -9.74 0.28 9.61
N HIS A 51 -10.88 0.96 9.46
CA HIS A 51 -12.13 0.55 10.12
C HIS A 51 -12.68 -0.77 9.59
N GLN A 52 -12.81 -0.90 8.27
CA GLN A 52 -13.32 -2.11 7.61
C GLN A 52 -12.28 -2.80 6.73
N HIS A 53 -11.27 -2.06 6.30
CA HIS A 53 -10.36 -2.46 5.23
C HIS A 53 -8.92 -2.13 5.60
N PHE A 54 -7.96 -2.82 4.99
CA PHE A 54 -6.54 -2.56 5.20
C PHE A 54 -6.09 -1.38 4.35
N VAL A 55 -5.18 -0.55 4.87
CA VAL A 55 -4.65 0.62 4.18
C VAL A 55 -3.14 0.52 4.11
N VAL A 56 -2.61 0.46 2.91
CA VAL A 56 -1.18 0.53 2.61
C VAL A 56 -0.80 2.00 2.45
N SER A 57 0.21 2.44 3.18
CA SER A 57 0.72 3.80 3.12
C SER A 57 2.23 3.76 2.87
N ILE A 58 2.67 4.16 1.68
CA ILE A 58 4.09 4.33 1.37
C ILE A 58 4.46 5.76 1.74
N LYS A 59 5.35 5.92 2.73
CA LYS A 59 6.01 7.21 2.92
C LYS A 59 7.03 7.33 1.79
N SER A 60 6.69 8.08 0.76
CA SER A 60 7.70 8.58 -0.17
C SER A 60 8.69 9.38 0.67
N PHE A 61 9.83 8.76 1.00
CA PHE A 61 11.03 9.51 1.31
C PHE A 61 11.36 10.22 -0.01
N ALA A 62 10.78 11.41 -0.19
CA ALA A 62 11.33 12.36 -1.13
C ALA A 62 12.77 12.58 -0.66
N ILE A 63 13.71 11.87 -1.26
CA ILE A 63 15.12 12.20 -1.15
C ILE A 63 15.16 13.63 -1.70
N PRO A 64 15.45 14.65 -0.87
CA PRO A 64 15.49 16.02 -1.38
C PRO A 64 16.51 16.04 -2.53
N PRO A 65 16.21 16.71 -3.66
CA PRO A 65 17.21 16.91 -4.69
C PRO A 65 18.40 17.61 -4.02
N ASN A 66 19.58 17.01 -4.13
CA ASN A 66 20.80 17.66 -3.71
C ASN A 66 21.02 18.84 -4.66
N ASP A 67 20.97 20.06 -4.13
CA ASP A 67 21.35 21.31 -4.81
C ASP A 67 22.79 21.23 -5.34
#